data_AF-A0A353Z243-F1
#
_entry.id   AF-A0A353Z243-F1
#
_cell.length_a   1.000
_cell.length_b   1.000
_cell.length_c   1.000
_cell.angle_alpha   90.00
_cell.angle_beta   90.00
_cell.angle_gamma   90.00
#
_symmetry.space_group_name_H-M   'P 1'
#
loop_
_entity.id
_entity.type
_entity.pdbx_description
1 polymer ?
#
loop_
_entity_poly.entity_id
_entity_poly.type
_entity_poly.pdbx_seq_one_letter_code
_entity_poly.pdbx_strand_id
1 'polypeptide(L)' 'MEPTLHYQIRQDFLVSSADVDFQQKLRLSSLTNFLIQVAWRHAEHLGWGTDDLHKHNL' A
#
# COMPACT_ATOMS: atom_id res chain seq x y z
N MET A 1 15.56 -8.34 24.53
CA MET A 1 15.20 -7.33 23.52
C MET A 1 15.12 -8.07 22.21
N GLU A 2 13.91 -8.33 21.71
CA GLU A 2 13.71 -8.96 20.40
C GLU A 2 14.24 -8.01 19.31
N PRO A 3 15.03 -8.49 18.34
CA PRO A 3 15.46 -7.66 17.23
C PRO A 3 14.24 -7.23 16.42
N THR A 4 14.03 -5.92 16.27
CA THR A 4 13.08 -5.36 15.31
C THR A 4 13.56 -5.71 13.91
N LEU A 5 13.12 -6.85 13.38
CA LEU A 5 13.17 -7.17 11.96
C LEU A 5 12.40 -6.06 11.23
N HIS A 6 13.14 -5.17 10.55
CA HIS A 6 12.53 -4.20 9.65
C HIS A 6 11.94 -4.96 8.46
N TYR A 7 10.67 -5.30 8.57
CA TYR A 7 9.92 -5.93 7.49
C TYR A 7 9.75 -4.92 6.34
N GLN A 8 10.30 -5.25 5.17
CA GLN A 8 10.19 -4.42 3.97
C GLN A 8 9.20 -5.08 3.00
N ILE A 9 8.02 -4.48 2.82
CA ILE A 9 7.13 -4.87 1.72
C ILE A 9 7.66 -4.32 0.41
N ARG A 10 7.72 -5.19 -0.59
CA ARG A 10 7.92 -4.82 -1.99
C ARG A 10 6.73 -5.33 -2.79
N GLN A 11 6.19 -4.47 -3.64
CA GLN A 11 5.09 -4.81 -4.53
C GLN A 11 5.31 -4.13 -5.87
N ASP A 12 5.22 -4.91 -6.92
CA ASP A 12 5.26 -4.43 -8.29
C ASP A 12 3.86 -4.02 -8.74
N PHE A 13 3.77 -2.87 -9.42
CA PHE A 13 2.53 -2.36 -9.98
C PHE A 13 2.68 -2.25 -11.49
N LEU A 14 1.72 -2.82 -12.24
CA LEU A 14 1.62 -2.58 -13.66
C LEU A 14 0.97 -1.21 -13.88
N VAL A 15 1.73 -0.26 -14.41
CA VAL A 15 1.22 1.07 -14.76
C VAL A 15 0.38 0.95 -16.03
N SER A 16 -0.90 1.33 -15.94
CA SER A 16 -1.83 1.32 -17.06
C SER A 16 -1.99 2.70 -17.71
N SER A 17 -2.66 2.76 -18.85
CA SER A 17 -3.03 4.05 -19.47
C SER A 17 -3.93 4.90 -18.57
N ALA A 18 -4.67 4.26 -17.66
CA ALA A 18 -5.49 4.95 -16.66
C ALA A 18 -4.66 5.54 -15.52
N ASP A 19 -3.35 5.32 -15.45
CA ASP A 19 -2.50 5.84 -14.37
C ASP A 19 -1.67 7.05 -14.78
N VAL A 20 -1.62 7.35 -16.09
CA VAL A 20 -0.77 8.38 -16.66
C VAL A 20 -1.57 9.60 -17.10
N ASP A 21 -0.93 10.76 -17.14
CA ASP A 21 -1.48 12.00 -17.70
C ASP A 21 -1.30 12.07 -19.22
N PHE A 22 -1.77 13.18 -19.82
CA PHE A 22 -1.62 13.41 -21.26
C PHE A 22 -0.16 13.59 -21.72
N GLN A 23 0.78 13.74 -20.80
CA GLN A 23 2.22 13.77 -21.07
C GLN A 23 2.89 12.40 -20.86
N GLN A 24 2.11 11.34 -20.66
CA GLN A 24 2.59 9.97 -20.38
C GLN A 24 3.38 9.87 -19.06
N LYS A 25 3.15 10.79 -18.12
CA LYS A 25 3.75 10.75 -16.78
C LYS A 25 2.77 10.14 -15.80
N LEU A 26 3.29 9.44 -14.79
CA LEU A 26 2.47 8.91 -13.72
C LEU A 26 1.74 10.05 -12.99
N ARG A 27 0.41 9.94 -12.86
CA ARG A 27 -0.39 10.91 -12.10
C ARG A 27 -0.10 10.77 -10.62
N LEU A 28 -0.04 11.90 -9.91
CA LEU A 28 0.16 11.90 -8.47
C LEU A 28 -0.92 11.11 -7.73
N SER A 29 -2.17 11.16 -8.19
CA SER A 29 -3.27 10.38 -7.62
C SER A 29 -3.02 8.87 -7.74
N SER A 30 -2.53 8.38 -8.88
CA SER A 30 -2.19 6.97 -9.07
C SER A 30 -0.99 6.56 -8.20
N LEU A 31 0.04 7.40 -8.09
CA LEU A 31 1.16 7.16 -7.18
C LEU A 31 0.68 7.04 -5.73
N THR A 32 -0.14 7.98 -5.27
CA THR A 32 -0.72 7.94 -3.91
C THR A 32 -1.54 6.67 -3.70
N ASN A 33 -2.31 6.25 -4.71
CA ASN A 33 -3.08 5.01 -4.63
C ASN A 33 -2.18 3.76 -4.49
N PHE A 34 -1.05 3.70 -5.21
CA PHE A 34 -0.08 2.60 -5.04
C PHE A 34 0.54 2.59 -3.64
N LEU A 35 0.89 3.77 -3.11
CA LEU A 35 1.42 3.90 -1.75
C LEU A 35 0.42 3.45 -0.69
N ILE A 36 -0.86 3.80 -0.84
CA ILE A 36 -1.93 3.34 0.06
C ILE A 36 -2.06 1.82 0.01
N GLN A 37 -2.02 1.21 -1.17
CA GLN A 37 -2.09 -0.25 -1.30
C GLN A 37 -0.92 -0.95 -0.59
N VAL A 38 0.30 -0.43 -0.72
CA VAL A 38 1.46 -0.96 0.00
C VAL A 38 1.31 -0.79 1.52
N ALA A 39 0.84 0.39 1.96
CA ALA A 39 0.61 0.65 3.37
C ALA A 39 -0.45 -0.28 3.96
N TRP A 40 -1.51 -0.60 3.21
CA TRP A 40 -2.55 -1.54 3.63
C TRP A 40 -2.03 -2.95 3.77
N ARG A 41 -1.26 -3.45 2.80
CA ARG A 41 -0.61 -4.76 2.96
C ARG A 41 0.35 -4.80 4.15
N HIS A 42 1.00 -3.68 4.45
CA HIS A 42 1.86 -3.58 5.62
C HIS A 42 1.05 -3.66 6.91
N ALA A 43 -0.09 -2.97 6.96
CA ALA A 43 -1.01 -3.06 8.10
C ALA A 43 -1.59 -4.48 8.25
N GLU A 44 -2.01 -5.13 7.17
CA GLU A 44 -2.46 -6.53 7.17
C GLU A 44 -1.39 -7.48 7.74
N HIS A 45 -0.12 -7.34 7.32
CA HIS A 45 0.97 -8.16 7.85
C HIS A 45 1.19 -7.97 9.36
N LEU A 46 0.93 -6.77 9.88
CA LEU A 46 1.06 -6.46 11.30
C LEU A 46 -0.17 -6.89 12.12
N GLY A 47 -1.23 -7.40 11.50
CA GLY A 47 -2.50 -7.70 12.17
C GLY A 47 -3.35 -6.45 12.45
N TRP A 48 -3.16 -5.40 11.65
CA TRP A 48 -3.92 -4.15 11.66
C TRP A 48 -4.65 -3.96 10.32
N GLY A 49 -4.97 -5.06 9.62
CA GLY A 49 -5.72 -5.00 8.38
C GLY A 49 -7.16 -4.52 8.62
N THR A 50 -7.90 -4.24 7.55
CA THR A 50 -9.30 -3.79 7.65
C THR A 50 -10.17 -4.79 8.41
N ASP A 51 -9.93 -6.10 8.21
CA ASP A 51 -10.63 -7.16 8.93
C ASP A 51 -10.29 -7.16 10.42
N ASP A 52 -9.06 -6.81 10.78
CA ASP A 52 -8.64 -6.71 12.18
C ASP A 52 -9.25 -5.47 12.84
N LEU A 53 -9.24 -4.33 12.16
CA LEU A 53 -9.92 -3.11 12.61
C LEU A 53 -11.42 -3.36 12.83
N HIS A 54 -12.07 -4.06 11.89
CA HIS A 54 -13.48 -4.41 12.00
C HIS A 54 -13.77 -5.30 13.21
N LYS A 55 -12.93 -6.32 13.47
CA LYS A 55 -13.04 -7.15 14.69
C LYS A 55 -12.88 -6.33 15.97
N HIS A 56 -12.14 -5.23 15.91
CA HIS A 56 -11.92 -4.31 17.02
C HIS A 56 -12.94 -3.17 17.11
N ASN A 57 -13.98 -3.14 16.27
CA ASN A 57 -14.97 -2.06 16.17
C ASN A 57 -14.35 -0.68 15.92
N LEU A 58 -13.28 -0.63 15.12
CA LEU A 58 -12.60 0.58 14.67
C LEU A 58 -12.90 0.88 13.20
#